data_AF-A0A1J5N4Q7-F1
#
_entry.id   AF-A0A1J5N4Q7-F1
#
_cell.length_a   1.000
_cell.length_b   1.000
_cell.length_c   1.000
_cell.angle_alpha   90.00
_cell.angle_beta   90.00
_cell.angle_gamma   90.00
#
_symmetry.space_group_name_H-M   'P 1'
#
loop_
_entity.id
_entity.type
_entity.pdbx_description
1 polymer ?
#
loop_
_entity_poly.entity_id
_entity_poly.type
_entity_poly.pdbx_seq_one_letter_code
_entity_poly.pdbx_strand_id
1 'polypeptide(L)'
;MKKLLILLVALTLTLCQSTIAKTKQNYILSESVGVHIASIYDQYQIGNIDQAIVMAKNLVPSTKYDKAYINQMIGMMYANSDKVKAGIPYLQNALKSKALSPASRKRAKETLEKLNSLIATKKEI
;
A
#
# COMPACT_ATOMS: atom_id res chain seq x y z
N MET A 1 50.85 -3.93 52.54
CA MET A 1 51.68 -4.37 51.40
C MET A 1 50.76 -4.86 50.29
N LYS A 2 50.88 -4.26 49.09
CA LYS A 2 50.86 -4.93 47.76
C LYS A 2 49.74 -5.98 47.57
N LYS A 3 48.66 -5.75 46.81
CA LYS A 3 48.57 -5.44 45.37
C LYS A 3 47.09 -5.11 45.11
N LEU A 4 46.68 -3.89 44.76
CA LEU A 4 46.52 -3.39 43.39
C LEU A 4 46.82 -4.43 42.29
N LEU A 5 45.79 -5.01 41.66
CA LEU A 5 45.60 -5.00 40.20
C LEU A 5 44.35 -5.80 39.78
N ILE A 6 43.55 -5.18 38.91
CA ILE A 6 42.67 -5.77 37.90
C ILE A 6 41.47 -6.57 38.41
N LEU A 7 40.32 -5.90 38.50
CA LEU A 7 39.02 -6.45 38.09
C LEU A 7 38.06 -5.28 37.84
N LEU A 8 38.50 -4.31 37.03
CA LEU A 8 37.74 -3.10 36.68
C LEU A 8 37.50 -3.05 35.15
N VAL A 9 37.15 -4.21 34.56
CA VAL A 9 36.83 -4.35 33.12
C VAL A 9 35.61 -5.27 32.90
N ALA A 10 34.66 -5.28 33.83
CA ALA A 10 33.37 -5.95 33.61
C ALA A 10 32.20 -4.95 33.56
N LEU A 11 32.50 -3.68 33.28
CA LEU A 11 31.50 -2.65 32.97
C LEU A 11 31.52 -2.32 31.46
N THR A 12 31.70 -3.33 30.61
CA THR A 12 31.36 -3.19 29.20
C THR A 12 29.84 -3.23 29.10
N LEU A 13 29.25 -2.03 29.22
CA LEU A 13 28.17 -1.55 28.37
C LEU A 13 27.39 -2.70 27.72
N THR A 14 26.49 -3.32 28.49
CA THR A 14 25.33 -3.96 27.88
C THR A 14 24.56 -2.82 27.26
N LEU A 15 24.94 -2.42 26.04
CA LEU A 15 24.05 -1.74 25.12
C LEU A 15 22.83 -2.67 25.08
N CYS A 16 21.81 -2.28 25.83
CA CYS A 16 20.47 -2.74 25.63
C CYS A 16 20.16 -2.33 24.19
N GLN A 17 20.45 -3.24 23.25
CA GLN A 17 20.04 -3.10 21.87
C GLN A 17 18.53 -3.14 21.96
N SER A 18 17.92 -1.96 22.05
CA SER A 18 16.52 -1.75 21.75
C SER A 18 16.37 -2.12 20.29
N THR A 19 16.22 -3.43 20.06
CA THR A 19 15.79 -3.97 18.81
C THR A 19 14.43 -3.34 18.59
N ILE A 20 14.39 -2.29 17.78
CA ILE A 20 13.16 -1.84 17.16
C ILE A 20 12.72 -3.05 16.36
N ALA A 21 11.89 -3.89 16.96
CA ALA A 21 11.29 -5.01 16.28
C ALA A 21 10.61 -4.40 15.05
N LYS A 22 11.17 -4.63 13.86
CA LYS A 22 10.48 -4.31 12.61
C LYS A 22 9.19 -5.10 12.66
N THR A 23 8.10 -4.43 13.02
CA THR A 23 6.77 -5.04 12.98
C THR A 23 6.57 -5.53 11.56
N LYS A 24 6.53 -6.85 11.39
CA LYS A 24 6.28 -7.47 10.09
C LYS A 24 4.95 -6.92 9.61
N GLN A 25 4.98 -6.11 8.56
CA GLN A 25 3.78 -5.46 8.08
C GLN A 25 2.78 -6.52 7.63
N ASN A 26 1.61 -6.52 8.25
CA ASN A 26 0.54 -7.45 7.93
C ASN A 26 -0.16 -6.98 6.65
N TYR A 27 -0.19 -7.85 5.63
CA TYR A 27 -0.84 -7.61 4.33
C TYR A 27 -2.13 -8.42 4.20
N ILE A 28 -2.84 -8.60 5.30
CA ILE A 28 -4.13 -9.27 5.36
C ILE A 28 -5.20 -8.17 5.47
N LEU A 29 -6.21 -8.26 4.61
CA LEU A 29 -7.36 -7.36 4.66
C LEU A 29 -8.17 -7.63 5.93
N SER A 30 -8.73 -6.58 6.52
CA SER A 30 -9.72 -6.77 7.59
C SER A 30 -10.94 -7.50 7.05
N GLU A 31 -11.65 -8.21 7.91
CA GLU A 31 -12.88 -8.93 7.55
C GLU A 31 -13.90 -7.99 6.90
N SER A 32 -14.10 -6.80 7.47
CA SER A 32 -15.06 -5.81 6.96
C SER A 32 -14.77 -5.31 5.55
N VAL A 33 -13.55 -5.51 5.04
CA VAL A 33 -13.17 -5.21 3.66
C VAL A 33 -13.12 -6.49 2.83
N GLY A 34 -12.46 -7.52 3.35
CA GLY A 34 -12.18 -8.78 2.66
C GLY A 34 -13.42 -9.48 2.14
N VAL A 35 -14.53 -9.48 2.90
CA VAL A 35 -15.78 -10.15 2.49
C VAL A 35 -16.43 -9.52 1.25
N HIS A 36 -16.14 -8.26 0.94
CA HIS A 36 -16.73 -7.57 -0.20
C HIS A 36 -15.87 -7.63 -1.47
N ILE A 37 -14.57 -7.94 -1.34
CA ILE A 37 -13.61 -7.86 -2.45
C ILE A 37 -14.01 -8.76 -3.62
N ALA A 38 -14.48 -9.98 -3.35
CA ALA A 38 -14.92 -10.90 -4.39
C ALA A 38 -16.02 -10.28 -5.26
N SER A 39 -17.10 -9.77 -4.65
CA SER A 39 -18.22 -9.15 -5.37
C SER A 39 -17.82 -7.93 -6.22
N ILE A 40 -16.82 -7.16 -5.75
CA ILE A 40 -16.28 -6.03 -6.50
C ILE A 40 -15.51 -6.53 -7.72
N TYR A 41 -14.71 -7.59 -7.57
CA TYR A 41 -14.01 -8.21 -8.69
C TYR A 41 -14.95 -8.87 -9.67
N ASP A 42 -16.05 -9.47 -9.22
CA ASP A 42 -17.06 -10.05 -10.11
C ASP A 42 -17.65 -8.98 -11.04
N GLN A 43 -18.04 -7.83 -10.50
CA GLN A 43 -18.50 -6.69 -11.31
C GLN A 43 -17.43 -6.20 -12.28
N TYR A 44 -16.17 -6.11 -11.83
CA TYR A 44 -15.07 -5.70 -12.69
C TYR A 44 -14.84 -6.68 -13.86
N GLN A 45 -14.88 -7.99 -13.59
CA GLN A 45 -14.62 -9.04 -14.59
C GLN A 45 -15.70 -9.10 -15.67
N ILE A 46 -16.96 -8.81 -15.33
CA ILE A 46 -18.05 -8.76 -16.31
C ILE A 46 -18.13 -7.41 -17.07
N GLY A 47 -17.14 -6.54 -16.90
CA GLY A 47 -17.06 -5.25 -17.60
C GLY A 47 -17.82 -4.11 -16.92
N ASN A 48 -18.48 -4.34 -15.79
CA ASN A 48 -19.19 -3.31 -15.02
C ASN A 48 -18.22 -2.47 -14.18
N ILE A 49 -17.23 -1.85 -14.83
CA ILE A 49 -16.11 -1.14 -14.17
C ILE A 49 -16.62 0.02 -13.29
N ASP A 50 -17.58 0.81 -13.78
CA ASP A 50 -18.15 1.93 -13.01
C ASP A 50 -18.85 1.44 -11.73
N GLN A 51 -19.59 0.32 -11.80
CA GLN A 51 -20.25 -0.28 -10.64
C GLN A 51 -19.24 -0.82 -9.64
N ALA A 52 -18.19 -1.51 -10.11
CA ALA A 52 -17.12 -2.01 -9.25
C ALA A 52 -16.43 -0.86 -8.49
N ILE A 53 -16.18 0.26 -9.16
CA ILE A 53 -15.61 1.46 -8.54
C ILE A 53 -16.55 2.05 -7.49
N VAL A 54 -17.86 2.14 -7.76
CA VAL A 54 -18.84 2.62 -6.77
C VAL A 54 -18.84 1.72 -5.54
N MET A 55 -18.90 0.41 -5.72
CA MET A 55 -18.85 -0.55 -4.61
C MET A 55 -17.56 -0.40 -3.79
N ALA A 56 -16.41 -0.27 -4.46
CA ALA A 56 -15.12 -0.07 -3.80
C ALA A 56 -15.06 1.24 -3.01
N LYS A 57 -15.63 2.33 -3.53
CA LYS A 57 -15.68 3.64 -2.87
C LYS A 57 -16.61 3.68 -1.65
N ASN A 58 -17.61 2.79 -1.62
CA ASN A 58 -18.56 2.69 -0.51
C ASN A 58 -18.03 1.86 0.66
N LEU A 59 -16.89 1.16 0.49
CA LEU A 59 -16.24 0.48 1.60
C LEU A 59 -15.69 1.49 2.62
N VAL A 60 -15.72 1.10 3.90
CA VAL A 60 -15.20 1.91 5.01
C VAL A 60 -13.94 1.23 5.59
N PRO A 61 -12.77 1.36 4.93
CA PRO A 61 -11.55 0.71 5.37
C PRO A 61 -11.03 1.32 6.67
N SER A 62 -10.77 0.47 7.68
CA SER A 62 -10.31 0.91 9.00
C SER A 62 -8.78 0.89 9.12
N THR A 63 -8.13 -0.16 8.62
CA THR A 63 -6.68 -0.33 8.75
C THR A 63 -5.89 0.47 7.71
N LYS A 64 -4.61 0.72 7.99
CA LYS A 64 -3.70 1.35 7.02
C LYS A 64 -3.55 0.52 5.74
N TYR A 65 -3.53 -0.81 5.87
CA TYR A 65 -3.41 -1.71 4.73
C TYR A 65 -4.68 -1.68 3.88
N ASP A 66 -5.86 -1.78 4.49
CA ASP A 66 -7.13 -1.72 3.76
C ASP A 66 -7.26 -0.42 2.97
N LYS A 67 -6.98 0.72 3.62
CA LYS A 67 -7.02 2.03 2.96
C LYS A 67 -6.10 2.06 1.74
N ALA A 68 -4.89 1.54 1.87
CA ALA A 68 -3.93 1.49 0.78
C ALA A 68 -4.38 0.55 -0.35
N TYR A 69 -4.89 -0.64 0.01
CA TYR A 69 -5.38 -1.64 -0.92
C TYR A 69 -6.59 -1.13 -1.72
N ILE A 70 -7.59 -0.55 -1.07
CA ILE A 70 -8.79 0.00 -1.73
C ILE A 70 -8.41 1.16 -2.65
N ASN A 71 -7.51 2.05 -2.22
CA ASN A 71 -6.98 3.08 -3.11
C ASN A 71 -6.25 2.47 -4.33
N GLN A 72 -5.43 1.45 -4.15
CA GLN A 72 -4.79 0.76 -5.27
C GLN A 72 -5.85 0.16 -6.22
N MET A 73 -6.83 -0.55 -5.67
CA MET A 73 -7.87 -1.24 -6.44
C MET A 73 -8.67 -0.25 -7.30
N ILE A 74 -9.16 0.85 -6.71
CA ILE A 74 -9.89 1.90 -7.43
C ILE A 74 -9.01 2.52 -8.52
N GLY A 75 -7.75 2.84 -8.18
CA GLY A 75 -6.80 3.39 -9.14
C GLY A 75 -6.56 2.48 -10.35
N MET A 76 -6.44 1.18 -10.11
CA MET A 76 -6.28 0.16 -11.16
C MET A 76 -7.56 -0.02 -11.99
N MET A 77 -8.75 0.07 -11.40
CA MET A 77 -10.01 0.02 -12.14
C MET A 77 -10.15 1.23 -13.08
N TYR A 78 -9.86 2.44 -12.58
CA TYR A 78 -9.85 3.63 -13.43
C TYR A 78 -8.84 3.53 -14.58
N ALA A 79 -7.68 2.90 -14.35
CA ALA A 79 -6.67 2.68 -15.38
C ALA A 79 -7.15 1.80 -16.55
N ASN A 80 -8.20 1.00 -16.35
CA ASN A 80 -8.84 0.16 -17.36
C ASN A 80 -10.21 0.71 -17.81
N SER A 81 -10.52 1.96 -17.45
CA SER A 81 -11.75 2.67 -17.85
C SER A 81 -11.42 3.83 -18.79
N ASP A 82 -12.44 4.44 -19.39
CA ASP A 82 -12.28 5.68 -20.16
C ASP A 82 -11.88 6.89 -19.30
N LYS A 83 -12.01 6.78 -17.97
CA LYS A 83 -11.77 7.85 -16.99
C LYS A 83 -10.38 7.73 -16.37
N VAL A 84 -9.35 7.37 -17.14
CA VAL A 84 -7.98 7.08 -16.66
C VAL A 84 -7.39 8.14 -15.73
N LYS A 85 -7.65 9.43 -16.00
CA LYS A 85 -7.16 10.55 -15.17
C LYS A 85 -7.65 10.47 -13.73
N ALA A 86 -8.86 9.94 -13.49
CA ALA A 86 -9.43 9.81 -12.17
C ALA A 86 -8.69 8.78 -11.30
N GLY A 87 -7.94 7.85 -11.88
CA GLY A 87 -7.20 6.82 -11.14
C GLY A 87 -5.91 7.32 -10.48
N ILE A 88 -5.31 8.40 -11.00
CA ILE A 88 -4.04 8.97 -10.52
C ILE A 88 -4.05 9.28 -9.02
N PRO A 89 -5.01 10.08 -8.48
CA PRO A 89 -5.01 10.42 -7.06
C PRO A 89 -5.12 9.18 -6.16
N TYR A 90 -5.88 8.16 -6.58
CA TYR A 90 -5.99 6.91 -5.84
C TYR A 90 -4.66 6.14 -5.80
N LEU A 91 -3.97 6.01 -6.94
CA LEU A 91 -2.66 5.35 -6.97
C LEU A 91 -1.60 6.11 -6.15
N GLN A 92 -1.60 7.44 -6.22
CA GLN A 92 -0.71 8.29 -5.43
C GLN A 92 -0.97 8.11 -3.92
N ASN A 93 -2.24 8.10 -3.50
CA ASN A 93 -2.61 7.87 -2.10
C ASN A 93 -2.21 6.47 -1.62
N ALA A 94 -2.40 5.44 -2.45
CA ALA A 94 -1.99 4.09 -2.16
C ALA A 94 -0.46 4.00 -1.93
N LEU A 95 0.34 4.61 -2.80
CA LEU A 95 1.80 4.65 -2.69
C LEU A 95 2.28 5.47 -1.49
N LYS A 96 1.68 6.65 -1.24
CA LYS A 96 2.02 7.55 -0.14
C LYS A 96 1.82 6.89 1.23
N SER A 97 0.84 5.99 1.35
CA SER A 97 0.57 5.26 2.60
C SER A 97 1.75 4.41 3.10
N LYS A 98 2.66 4.00 2.19
CA LYS A 98 3.71 2.99 2.41
C LYS A 98 3.20 1.64 2.92
N ALA A 99 1.89 1.41 2.97
CA ALA A 99 1.28 0.23 3.58
C ALA A 99 1.07 -0.94 2.61
N LEU A 100 1.16 -0.71 1.30
CA LEU A 100 1.08 -1.77 0.30
C LEU A 100 2.19 -2.81 0.46
N SER A 101 1.88 -4.06 0.11
CA SER A 101 2.88 -5.10 -0.07
C SER A 101 3.86 -4.71 -1.19
N PRO A 102 5.10 -5.25 -1.22
CA PRO A 102 6.07 -4.92 -2.26
C PRO A 102 5.54 -5.13 -3.68
N ALA A 103 4.85 -6.26 -3.93
CA ALA A 103 4.24 -6.55 -5.23
C ALA A 103 3.12 -5.56 -5.58
N SER A 104 2.24 -5.26 -4.62
CA SER A 104 1.18 -4.26 -4.81
C SER A 104 1.74 -2.86 -5.09
N ARG A 105 2.78 -2.46 -4.35
CA ARG A 105 3.46 -1.16 -4.51
C ARG A 105 4.10 -1.06 -5.90
N LYS A 106 4.78 -2.11 -6.36
CA LYS A 106 5.37 -2.18 -7.71
C LYS A 106 4.29 -1.95 -8.78
N ARG A 107 3.20 -2.73 -8.74
CA ARG A 107 2.09 -2.58 -9.70
C ARG A 107 1.47 -1.19 -9.67
N ALA A 108 1.24 -0.62 -8.48
CA ALA A 108 0.67 0.72 -8.35
C ALA A 108 1.59 1.80 -8.95
N LYS A 109 2.90 1.69 -8.73
CA LYS A 109 3.90 2.60 -9.30
C LYS A 109 3.93 2.50 -10.83
N GLU A 110 4.05 1.29 -11.37
CA GLU A 110 4.10 1.06 -12.83
C GLU A 110 2.82 1.54 -13.52
N THR A 111 1.66 1.31 -12.89
CA THR A 111 0.38 1.81 -13.41
C THR A 111 0.35 3.34 -13.41
N LEU A 112 0.77 3.98 -12.31
CA LEU A 112 0.81 5.44 -12.20
C LEU A 112 1.74 6.07 -13.26
N GLU A 113 2.92 5.48 -13.46
CA GLU A 113 3.86 5.91 -14.51
C GLU A 113 3.22 5.81 -15.90
N LYS A 114 2.60 4.65 -16.22
CA LYS A 114 1.85 4.46 -17.47
C LYS A 114 0.77 5.53 -17.66
N LEU A 115 -0.04 5.80 -16.64
CA LEU A 115 -1.11 6.80 -16.74
C LEU A 115 -0.57 8.21 -16.98
N ASN A 116 0.52 8.59 -16.32
CA ASN A 116 1.15 9.89 -16.52
C ASN A 116 1.69 10.04 -17.95
N SER A 117 2.36 9.01 -18.48
CA SER A 117 2.84 9.01 -19.87
C SER A 117 1.70 9.13 -20.88
N LEU A 118 0.61 8.37 -20.69
CA LEU A 118 -0.57 8.43 -21.57
C LEU A 118 -1.20 9.83 -21.62
N ILE A 119 -1.24 10.54 -20.48
CA ILE A 119 -1.81 11.88 -20.41
C ILE A 119 -0.89 12.92 -21.05
N ALA A 120 0.42 12.77 -20.88
CA ALA A 120 1.40 13.66 -21.52
C ALA A 120 1.27 13.60 -23.05
N THR A 121 1.22 12.40 -23.63
CA THR A 121 1.05 12.22 -25.09
C THR A 121 -0.27 12.79 -25.61
N LYS A 122 -1.37 12.64 -24.86
CA LYS A 122 -2.68 13.21 -25.25
C LYS A 122 -2.75 14.75 -25.18
N LYS A 123 -1.77 15.40 -24.56
CA LYS A 123 -1.72 16.88 -24.46
C LYS A 123 -0.97 17.51 -25.64
N GLU A 124 -0.22 16.71 -26.40
CA GLU A 124 0.61 17.16 -27.52
C GLU A 124 -0.07 17.02 -28.89
N ILE A 125 -1.33 16.58 -28.91
CA ILE A 125 -2.20 16.42 -30.10
C ILE A 125 -3.40 17.36 -29.92
#